data_AF-A0A535IMS0-F1
#
_entry.id   AF-A0A535IMS0-F1
#
_cell.length_a   1.000
_cell.length_b   1.000
_cell.length_c   1.000
_cell.angle_alpha   90.00
_cell.angle_beta   90.00
_cell.angle_gamma   90.00
#
_symmetry.space_group_name_H-M   'P 1'
#
loop_
_entity.id
_entity.type
_entity.pdbx_description
1 polymer ?
#
loop_
_entity_poly.entity_id
_entity_poly.type
_entity_poly.pdbx_seq_one_letter_code
_entity_poly.pdbx_strand_id
1 'polypeptide(L)'
;MPKPSGSLTYRGRWKGKALPSSPKAFEPVLTVHDLSKTYGGEKILAGVSFDLSASERAGLIGPNGAGKSTLLRIIAGLESADAGHIQFAPSDLRVGYLPQGLSVAPDETLSGFLARGRGDLLA
;
A
#
# COMPACT_ATOMS: atom_id res chain seq x y z
N MET A 1 -5.25 7.54 -38.13
CA MET A 1 -5.46 8.25 -36.84
C MET A 1 -6.74 9.08 -36.96
N PRO A 2 -7.58 9.25 -35.92
CA PRO A 2 -8.24 8.29 -35.03
C PRO A 2 -9.77 8.15 -35.31
N LYS A 3 -10.43 7.21 -34.59
CA LYS A 3 -11.86 6.81 -34.64
C LYS A 3 -12.82 7.82 -33.96
N PRO A 4 -14.15 7.78 -34.24
CA PRO A 4 -15.07 8.87 -33.93
C PRO A 4 -15.74 8.78 -32.54
N SER A 5 -16.03 9.98 -32.01
CA SER A 5 -17.28 10.45 -31.39
C SER A 5 -18.11 9.53 -30.49
N GLY A 6 -18.36 10.02 -29.27
CA GLY A 6 -19.54 9.67 -28.48
C GLY A 6 -19.52 10.33 -27.10
N SER A 7 -20.00 11.57 -26.95
CA SER A 7 -20.28 12.12 -25.62
C SER A 7 -21.66 11.67 -25.16
N LEU A 8 -21.71 10.79 -24.15
CA LEU A 8 -22.95 10.45 -23.48
C LEU A 8 -23.51 11.70 -22.79
N THR A 9 -24.63 12.23 -23.29
CA THR A 9 -25.32 13.34 -22.63
C THR A 9 -26.55 12.80 -21.92
N TYR A 10 -26.49 12.68 -20.59
CA TYR A 10 -27.64 12.34 -19.76
C TYR A 10 -28.59 13.55 -19.64
N ARG A 11 -29.84 13.43 -20.10
CA ARG A 11 -30.89 14.44 -19.89
C ARG A 11 -32.02 13.86 -19.04
N GLY A 12 -31.79 13.82 -17.73
CA GLY A 12 -32.82 13.62 -16.71
C GLY A 12 -32.80 14.80 -15.74
N ARG A 13 -33.99 15.35 -15.40
CA ARG A 13 -34.11 16.42 -14.41
C ARG A 13 -34.20 15.78 -13.02
N TRP A 14 -33.05 15.62 -12.37
CA TRP A 14 -32.96 14.98 -11.06
C TRP A 14 -33.56 15.88 -9.96
N LYS A 15 -34.53 15.37 -9.20
CA LYS A 15 -35.10 16.00 -8.00
C LYS A 15 -34.61 15.27 -6.75
N GLY A 16 -33.30 15.29 -6.52
CA GLY A 16 -32.65 14.75 -5.33
C GLY A 16 -31.55 15.70 -4.85
N LYS A 17 -31.12 15.54 -3.60
CA LYS A 17 -30.16 16.42 -2.92
C LYS A 17 -28.76 16.23 -3.51
N ALA A 18 -28.22 17.23 -4.22
CA ALA A 18 -26.87 17.31 -4.83
C ALA A 18 -26.00 16.05 -4.63
N LEU A 19 -25.76 15.28 -5.71
CA LEU A 19 -24.78 14.20 -5.66
C LEU A 19 -23.44 14.85 -5.30
N PRO A 20 -22.68 14.31 -4.33
CA PRO A 20 -21.37 14.86 -4.01
C PRO A 20 -20.58 15.03 -5.31
N SER A 21 -20.14 16.26 -5.55
CA SER A 21 -19.42 16.66 -6.76
C SER A 21 -18.15 15.81 -6.87
N SER A 22 -18.00 15.15 -8.02
CA SER A 22 -16.96 14.16 -8.36
C SER A 22 -16.98 12.87 -7.52
N PRO A 23 -16.78 11.66 -8.12
CA PRO A 23 -16.27 10.55 -7.31
C PRO A 23 -15.01 11.10 -6.66
N LYS A 24 -14.94 11.09 -5.33
CA LYS A 24 -13.70 11.42 -4.61
C LYS A 24 -12.62 10.60 -5.32
N ALA A 25 -11.70 11.27 -6.01
CA ALA A 25 -10.61 10.56 -6.67
C ALA A 25 -10.02 9.64 -5.61
N PHE A 26 -9.73 8.39 -5.99
CA PHE A 26 -9.04 7.46 -5.11
C PHE A 26 -7.68 8.09 -4.81
N GLU A 27 -7.61 8.87 -3.72
CA GLU A 27 -6.39 9.55 -3.34
C GLU A 27 -5.41 8.47 -2.88
N PRO A 28 -4.22 8.40 -3.51
CA PRO A 28 -3.21 7.44 -3.12
C PRO A 28 -2.79 7.73 -1.68
N VAL A 29 -2.88 6.71 -0.83
CA VAL A 29 -2.43 6.77 0.57
C VAL A 29 -0.98 6.30 0.72
N LEU A 30 -0.49 5.56 -0.27
CA LEU A 30 0.89 5.11 -0.41
C LEU A 30 1.30 5.30 -1.87
N THR A 31 2.38 6.02 -2.09
CA THR A 31 3.05 6.15 -3.38
C THR A 31 4.49 5.67 -3.24
N VAL A 32 4.87 4.72 -4.10
CA VAL A 32 6.23 4.19 -4.21
C VAL A 32 6.75 4.59 -5.58
N HIS A 33 7.92 5.24 -5.61
CA HIS A 33 8.50 5.75 -6.86
C HIS A 33 9.95 5.29 -7.02
N ASP A 34 10.21 4.57 -8.10
CA ASP A 34 11.52 4.09 -8.57
C ASP A 34 12.36 3.38 -7.49
N LEU A 35 11.68 2.62 -6.62
CA LEU A 35 12.28 2.00 -5.45
C LEU A 35 13.23 0.86 -5.86
N SER A 36 14.47 0.93 -5.39
CA SER A 36 15.50 -0.06 -5.70
C SER A 36 16.23 -0.55 -4.45
N LYS A 37 16.65 -1.82 -4.48
CA LYS A 37 17.40 -2.47 -3.40
C LYS A 37 18.35 -3.53 -3.92
N THR A 38 19.57 -3.54 -3.39
CA THR A 38 20.66 -4.45 -3.75
C THR A 38 21.19 -5.15 -2.49
N TYR A 39 21.47 -6.45 -2.57
CA TYR A 39 22.26 -7.17 -1.57
C TYR A 39 23.40 -7.90 -2.23
N GLY A 40 24.62 -7.77 -1.69
CA GLY A 40 25.78 -8.53 -2.17
C GLY A 40 26.07 -8.35 -3.68
N GLY A 41 25.66 -7.23 -4.27
CA GLY A 41 25.80 -6.96 -5.71
C GLY A 41 24.61 -7.42 -6.57
N GLU A 42 23.65 -8.16 -6.01
CA GLU A 42 22.43 -8.56 -6.71
C GLU A 42 21.29 -7.56 -6.47
N LYS A 43 20.70 -7.05 -7.56
CA LYS A 43 19.56 -6.13 -7.48
C LYS A 43 18.27 -6.91 -7.25
N ILE A 44 17.74 -6.83 -6.03
CA ILE A 44 16.53 -7.52 -5.60
C ILE A 44 15.26 -6.74 -5.96
N LEU A 45 15.33 -5.40 -5.88
CA LEU A 45 14.28 -4.50 -6.36
C LEU A 45 14.88 -3.55 -7.39
N ALA A 46 14.21 -3.40 -8.53
CA ALA A 46 14.68 -2.58 -9.66
C ALA A 46 13.59 -1.62 -10.13
N GLY A 47 13.63 -0.39 -9.64
CA GLY A 47 12.75 0.70 -10.08
C GLY A 47 11.25 0.47 -9.84
N VAL A 48 10.90 -0.15 -8.71
CA VAL A 48 9.51 -0.48 -8.38
C VAL A 48 8.72 0.81 -8.18
N SER A 49 7.64 0.98 -8.93
CA SER A 49 6.74 2.13 -8.83
C SER A 49 5.28 1.69 -8.84
N PHE A 50 4.50 2.16 -7.87
CA PHE A 50 3.06 1.94 -7.80
C PHE A 50 2.41 2.89 -6.80
N ASP A 51 1.10 3.06 -6.95
CA ASP A 51 0.25 3.75 -5.99
C ASP A 51 -0.74 2.76 -5.38
N LEU A 52 -1.08 2.97 -4.11
CA LEU A 52 -2.17 2.26 -3.43
C LEU A 52 -3.12 3.28 -2.81
N SER A 53 -4.39 3.19 -3.19
CA SER A 53 -5.41 4.14 -2.78
C SER A 53 -6.14 3.73 -1.50
N ALA A 54 -6.80 4.69 -0.86
CA ALA A 54 -7.65 4.39 0.29
C ALA A 54 -8.70 3.31 -0.06
N SER A 55 -8.85 2.32 0.81
CA SER A 55 -9.74 1.16 0.63
C SER A 55 -9.34 0.17 -0.48
N GLU A 56 -8.21 0.39 -1.16
CA GLU A 56 -7.66 -0.55 -2.12
C GLU A 56 -6.97 -1.72 -1.42
N ARG A 57 -7.00 -2.89 -2.06
CA ARG A 57 -6.28 -4.08 -1.62
C ARG A 57 -5.45 -4.62 -2.78
N ALA A 58 -4.14 -4.64 -2.61
CA ALA A 58 -3.22 -5.20 -3.58
C ALA A 58 -2.62 -6.52 -3.08
N GLY A 59 -2.39 -7.45 -4.02
CA GLY A 59 -1.66 -8.69 -3.77
C GLY A 59 -0.31 -8.66 -4.47
N LEU A 60 0.77 -8.87 -3.71
CA LEU A 60 2.12 -8.99 -4.25
C LEU A 60 2.48 -10.46 -4.46
N ILE A 61 2.59 -10.88 -5.72
CA ILE A 61 2.89 -12.26 -6.11
C ILE A 61 4.23 -12.36 -6.83
N GLY A 62 4.85 -13.53 -6.77
CA GLY A 62 6.13 -13.82 -7.42
C GLY A 62 6.89 -14.96 -6.72
N PRO A 63 7.93 -15.51 -7.35
CA PRO A 63 8.70 -16.62 -6.79
C PRO A 63 9.42 -16.24 -5.49
N ASN A 64 9.91 -17.24 -4.76
CA ASN A 64 10.79 -17.01 -3.62
C ASN A 64 12.07 -16.30 -4.08
N GLY A 65 12.55 -15.34 -3.29
CA GLY A 65 13.69 -14.50 -3.67
C GLY A 65 13.35 -13.26 -4.50
N ALA A 66 12.14 -13.13 -5.06
CA ALA A 66 11.74 -11.98 -5.89
C ALA A 66 11.61 -10.62 -5.15
N GLY A 67 12.12 -10.50 -3.92
CA GLY A 67 12.11 -9.24 -3.18
C GLY A 67 10.81 -8.87 -2.46
N LYS A 68 9.78 -9.74 -2.45
CA LYS A 68 8.47 -9.44 -1.82
C LYS A 68 8.58 -9.00 -0.36
N SER A 69 9.21 -9.82 0.47
CA SER A 69 9.40 -9.51 1.89
C SER A 69 10.34 -8.30 2.09
N THR A 70 11.23 -8.01 1.14
CA THR A 70 12.07 -6.81 1.15
C THR A 70 11.24 -5.56 0.86
N LEU A 71 10.41 -5.57 -0.18
CA LEU A 71 9.51 -4.46 -0.49
C LEU A 71 8.58 -4.13 0.68
N LEU A 72 7.96 -5.15 1.28
CA LEU A 72 7.06 -4.96 2.43
C LEU A 72 7.81 -4.42 3.66
N ARG A 73 9.04 -4.87 3.94
CA ARG A 73 9.84 -4.34 5.05
C ARG A 73 10.27 -2.89 4.81
N ILE A 74 10.59 -2.52 3.56
CA ILE A 74 10.92 -1.14 3.23
C ILE A 74 9.70 -0.23 3.39
N ILE A 75 8.52 -0.63 2.89
CA ILE A 75 7.27 0.12 3.09
C ILE A 75 6.95 0.26 4.57
N ALA A 76 7.20 -0.77 5.38
CA ALA A 76 7.01 -0.74 6.83
C ALA A 76 8.08 0.08 7.58
N GLY A 77 9.07 0.65 6.90
CA GLY A 77 10.18 1.38 7.53
C GLY A 77 11.15 0.50 8.32
N LEU A 78 11.06 -0.82 8.20
CA LEU A 78 11.95 -1.78 8.86
C LEU A 78 13.27 -1.99 8.11
N GLU A 79 13.35 -1.47 6.88
CA GLU A 79 14.54 -1.53 6.05
C GLU A 79 14.62 -0.30 5.13
N SER A 80 15.83 0.14 4.80
CA SER A 80 16.05 1.26 3.86
C SER A 80 16.21 0.78 2.42
N ALA A 81 15.61 1.49 1.47
CA ALA A 81 15.93 1.37 0.05
C ALA A 81 17.30 2.01 -0.27
N ASP A 82 17.88 1.63 -1.40
CA ASP A 82 19.12 2.24 -1.89
C ASP A 82 18.84 3.46 -2.79
N ALA A 83 17.67 3.48 -3.44
CA ALA A 83 17.19 4.57 -4.28
C ALA A 83 15.65 4.59 -4.34
N GLY A 84 15.10 5.68 -4.85
CA GLY A 84 13.66 5.93 -4.91
C GLY A 84 13.13 6.53 -3.61
N HIS A 85 11.81 6.71 -3.53
CA HIS A 85 11.15 7.23 -2.33
C HIS A 85 9.77 6.63 -2.12
N ILE A 86 9.32 6.69 -0.87
CA ILE A 86 8.00 6.28 -0.43
C ILE A 86 7.33 7.50 0.20
N GLN A 87 6.10 7.77 -0.21
CA GLN A 87 5.28 8.84 0.35
C GLN A 87 3.98 8.26 0.88
N PHE A 88 3.59 8.71 2.06
CA PHE A 88 2.29 8.39 2.67
C PHE A 88 1.40 9.62 2.69
N ALA A 89 0.10 9.40 2.49
CA ALA A 89 -0.92 10.44 2.61
C ALA A 89 -2.10 9.93 3.47
N PRO A 90 -2.42 10.59 4.59
CA PRO A 90 -1.69 11.71 5.18
C PRO A 90 -0.28 11.30 5.67
N SER A 91 0.58 12.28 5.95
CA SER A 91 1.98 12.02 6.34
C SER A 91 2.14 11.27 7.67
N ASP A 92 1.12 11.32 8.52
CA ASP A 92 1.03 10.64 9.82
C ASP A 92 0.34 9.27 9.74
N LEU A 93 0.13 8.74 8.53
CA LEU A 93 -0.40 7.39 8.33
C LEU A 93 0.50 6.36 9.01
N ARG A 94 -0.12 5.51 9.85
CA ARG A 94 0.55 4.42 10.54
C ARG A 94 0.54 3.15 9.68
N VAL A 95 1.70 2.51 9.56
CA VAL A 95 1.86 1.26 8.82
C VAL A 95 1.91 0.09 9.80
N GLY A 96 0.96 -0.84 9.66
CA GLY A 96 0.99 -2.13 10.36
C GLY A 96 1.75 -3.17 9.56
N TYR A 97 2.69 -3.87 10.18
CA TYR A 97 3.46 -4.93 9.54
C TYR A 97 3.31 -6.25 10.29
N LEU A 98 2.85 -7.29 9.59
CA LEU A 98 2.80 -8.65 10.11
C LEU A 98 4.00 -9.44 9.55
N PRO A 99 4.98 -9.83 10.38
CA PRO A 99 6.10 -10.63 9.92
C PRO A 99 5.62 -12.04 9.51
N GLN A 100 6.34 -12.63 8.55
CA GLN A 100 6.07 -14.00 8.11
C GLN A 100 6.30 -15.03 9.22
N GLY A 101 7.27 -14.79 10.11
CA GLY A 101 7.53 -15.61 11.29
C GLY A 101 6.91 -14.98 12.53
N LEU A 102 6.07 -15.75 13.23
CA LEU A 102 5.54 -15.36 14.53
C LEU A 102 6.40 -15.97 15.63
N SER A 103 6.88 -15.14 16.55
CA SER A 103 7.46 -15.61 17.81
C SER A 103 6.38 -15.52 18.87
N VAL A 104 5.95 -16.67 19.38
CA VAL A 104 4.94 -16.79 20.45
C VAL A 104 5.62 -17.45 21.63
N ALA A 105 5.51 -16.87 22.83
CA ALA A 105 6.06 -17.51 24.01
C ALA A 105 5.24 -18.77 24.36
N PRO A 106 5.85 -19.84 24.92
CA PRO A 106 5.15 -21.11 25.17
C PRO A 106 3.86 -20.97 25.98
N ASP A 107 3.84 -20.03 26.93
CA ASP A 107 2.72 -19.80 27.85
C ASP A 107 1.89 -18.55 27.49
N GLU A 108 2.12 -17.97 26.31
CA GLU A 108 1.39 -16.78 25.87
C GLU A 108 -0.02 -17.15 25.37
N THR A 109 -1.03 -16.54 25.98
CA THR A 109 -2.40 -16.65 25.47
C THR A 109 -2.56 -15.89 24.15
N LEU A 110 -3.49 -16.34 23.30
CA LEU A 110 -3.84 -15.61 22.08
C LEU A 110 -4.22 -14.14 22.36
N SER A 111 -4.94 -13.90 23.46
CA SER A 111 -5.29 -12.54 23.85
C SER A 111 -4.06 -11.71 24.20
N GLY A 112 -3.07 -12.29 24.88
CA GLY A 112 -1.79 -11.64 25.16
C GLY A 112 -1.02 -11.31 23.88
N PHE A 113 -0.93 -12.28 22.96
CA PHE A 113 -0.29 -12.12 21.66
C PHE A 113 -0.91 -10.97 20.83
N LEU A 114 -2.24 -10.94 20.72
CA LEU A 114 -2.95 -9.89 20.00
C LEU A 114 -2.85 -8.52 20.69
N ALA A 115 -2.85 -8.49 22.03
CA ALA A 115 -2.70 -7.26 22.79
C ALA A 115 -1.35 -6.58 22.52
N ARG A 116 -0.25 -7.34 22.47
CA ARG A 116 1.06 -6.77 22.14
C ARG A 116 1.22 -6.47 20.64
N GLY A 117 0.64 -7.28 19.76
CA GLY A 117 0.73 -7.11 18.30
C GLY A 117 -0.06 -5.91 17.78
N ARG A 118 -1.04 -5.43 18.54
CA ARG A 118 -1.82 -4.22 18.21
C ARG A 118 -1.02 -2.92 18.29
N GLY A 119 0.09 -2.91 19.04
CA GLY A 119 0.95 -1.74 19.19
C GLY A 119 0.16 -0.46 19.52
N ASP A 120 0.58 0.65 18.93
CA ASP A 120 -0.05 1.97 18.96
C ASP A 120 -1.04 2.20 17.82
N LEU A 121 -1.32 1.19 16.98
CA LEU A 121 -2.10 1.36 15.75
C LEU A 121 -3.56 1.77 15.99
N LEU A 122 -4.07 1.55 17.20
CA LEU A 122 -5.41 1.89 17.66
C LEU A 122 -5.46 3.04 18.68
N ALA A 123 -4.32 3.67 19.00
CA ALA A 123 -4.26 4.82 19.90
C ALA A 123 -4.67 6.13 19.21
#